data_AF-A0A1R1XGM8-F1
#
_entry.id   AF-A0A1R1XGM8-F1
#
_cell.length_a   1.000
_cell.length_b   1.000
_cell.length_c   1.000
_cell.angle_alpha   90.00
_cell.angle_beta   90.00
_cell.angle_gamma   90.00
#
_symmetry.space_group_name_H-M   'P 1'
#
loop_
_entity.id
_entity.type
_entity.pdbx_description
1 polymer ?
#
loop_
_entity_poly.entity_id
_entity_poly.type
_entity_poly.pdbx_seq_one_letter_code
_entity_poly.pdbx_strand_id
1 'polypeptide(L)'
;MMFEDNISAKRRNKSFSPAHIILPQNQNIELESIDINSDKKKKNLPNNSSFSSVSDSFPKSSSFSVENLLQRSSHLFSSSVYNSKKFIHDNKIDVIIVVLLTIAGLFTRIYKIGISNKVTWDEAHFGKFGAYYINRTFYHDVHPPLAKMLVALAEVIAGHNGTFDFPSGKEYPSYVNYVSMRIQLALYGILLIPLAYVTCKSLHMSRNTSTLAALFILFDNALCVMSKFILLDQPLLFFTALSIMCFAKFGQYRR
;
A
#
# COMPACT_ATOMS: atom_id res chain seq x y z
N MET A 1 3.96 -66.02 -6.66
CA MET A 1 3.73 -65.40 -5.34
C MET A 1 3.99 -63.91 -5.51
N MET A 2 3.23 -63.17 -6.34
CA MET A 2 1.87 -62.67 -6.12
C MET A 2 1.65 -62.13 -4.71
N PHE A 3 1.75 -60.81 -4.57
CA PHE A 3 0.86 -59.98 -3.76
C PHE A 3 0.77 -58.60 -4.44
N GLU A 4 -0.30 -58.41 -5.20
CA GLU A 4 -0.84 -57.10 -5.57
C GLU A 4 -1.59 -56.54 -4.36
N ASP A 5 -1.21 -55.36 -3.87
CA ASP A 5 -2.07 -54.60 -2.96
C ASP A 5 -2.98 -53.67 -3.76
N ASN A 6 -4.11 -54.24 -4.17
CA ASN A 6 -5.29 -53.56 -4.68
C ASN A 6 -5.99 -52.81 -3.53
N ILE A 7 -5.65 -51.54 -3.31
CA ILE A 7 -6.49 -50.65 -2.48
C ILE A 7 -7.61 -50.07 -3.33
N SER A 8 -8.71 -50.81 -3.34
CA SER A 8 -10.02 -50.42 -3.87
C SER A 8 -10.61 -49.28 -3.02
N ALA A 9 -10.45 -48.04 -3.46
CA ALA A 9 -11.16 -46.89 -2.90
C ALA A 9 -12.62 -46.91 -3.39
N LYS A 10 -13.46 -47.63 -2.65
CA LYS A 10 -14.92 -47.64 -2.80
C LYS A 10 -15.46 -46.20 -2.68
N ARG A 11 -15.73 -45.57 -3.82
CA ARG A 11 -16.47 -44.29 -3.93
C ARG A 11 -17.81 -44.43 -3.19
N ARG A 12 -17.91 -43.87 -1.99
CA ARG A 12 -19.20 -43.59 -1.37
C ARG A 12 -19.79 -42.38 -2.09
N ASN A 13 -20.73 -42.65 -3.00
CA ASN A 13 -21.68 -41.66 -3.48
C ASN A 13 -22.50 -41.17 -2.28
N LYS A 14 -22.06 -40.08 -1.63
CA LYS A 14 -22.96 -39.22 -0.87
C LYS A 14 -23.53 -38.23 -1.88
N SER A 15 -24.77 -38.43 -2.28
CA SER A 15 -25.55 -37.40 -2.97
C SER A 15 -25.61 -36.19 -2.05
N PHE A 16 -24.88 -35.13 -2.41
CA PHE A 16 -25.14 -33.81 -1.83
C PHE A 16 -26.48 -33.34 -2.37
N SER A 17 -27.50 -33.36 -1.51
CA SER A 17 -28.74 -32.62 -1.73
C SER A 17 -28.39 -31.13 -1.82
N PRO A 18 -28.93 -30.37 -2.78
CA PRO A 18 -28.65 -28.94 -2.88
C PRO A 18 -29.13 -28.23 -1.61
N ALA A 19 -28.21 -27.55 -0.93
CA ALA A 19 -28.55 -26.63 0.13
C ALA A 19 -29.43 -25.52 -0.47
N HIS A 20 -30.67 -25.42 0.00
CA HIS A 20 -31.56 -24.31 -0.30
C HIS A 20 -30.95 -23.01 0.23
N ILE A 21 -30.42 -22.19 -0.67
CA ILE A 21 -30.08 -20.79 -0.39
C ILE A 21 -31.40 -20.01 -0.48
N ILE A 22 -31.95 -19.64 0.69
CA ILE A 22 -33.08 -18.72 0.78
C ILE A 22 -32.50 -17.31 0.65
N LEU A 23 -32.73 -16.66 -0.50
CA LEU A 23 -32.53 -15.23 -0.68
C LEU A 23 -33.64 -14.49 0.09
N PRO A 24 -33.34 -13.53 0.98
CA PRO A 24 -34.37 -12.70 1.57
C PRO A 24 -34.95 -11.78 0.49
N GLN A 25 -36.23 -11.98 0.18
CA GLN A 25 -37.00 -11.10 -0.67
C GLN A 25 -37.30 -9.78 0.06
N ASN A 26 -37.01 -8.70 -0.66
CA ASN A 26 -37.60 -7.37 -0.63
C ASN A 26 -38.65 -7.11 0.47
N GLN A 27 -38.27 -6.39 1.53
CA GLN A 27 -39.22 -5.72 2.41
C GLN A 27 -39.11 -4.20 2.25
N ASN A 28 -40.22 -3.63 1.77
CA ASN A 28 -40.48 -2.23 1.56
C ASN A 28 -40.41 -1.45 2.88
N ILE A 29 -39.74 -0.30 2.87
CA ILE A 29 -39.89 0.74 3.88
C ILE A 29 -40.54 1.93 3.17
N GLU A 30 -41.71 2.32 3.66
CA GLU A 30 -42.54 3.43 3.19
C GLU A 30 -41.77 4.75 3.14
N LEU A 31 -41.82 5.41 1.98
CA LEU A 31 -41.59 6.85 1.85
C LEU A 31 -42.96 7.50 1.77
N GLU A 32 -43.35 8.20 2.83
CA GLU A 32 -44.57 8.99 2.89
C GLU A 32 -44.42 10.20 1.96
N SER A 33 -45.07 10.15 0.80
CA SER A 33 -45.24 11.27 -0.12
C SER A 33 -46.55 11.98 0.18
N ILE A 34 -46.50 13.28 0.52
CA ILE A 34 -47.70 14.12 0.60
C ILE A 34 -47.70 15.12 -0.56
N ASP A 35 -48.78 15.03 -1.32
CA ASP A 35 -49.09 15.66 -2.59
C ASP A 35 -49.23 17.19 -2.56
N ILE A 36 -48.81 17.82 -3.65
CA ILE A 36 -49.05 19.23 -3.99
C ILE A 36 -50.22 19.30 -4.97
N ASN A 37 -51.42 19.67 -4.51
CA ASN A 37 -52.40 20.58 -5.15
C ASN A 37 -53.86 20.30 -4.74
N SER A 38 -54.42 21.19 -3.92
CA SER A 38 -55.75 21.80 -4.07
C SER A 38 -55.80 22.95 -3.04
N ASP A 39 -56.53 24.06 -3.13
CA ASP A 39 -57.53 24.51 -4.07
C ASP A 39 -57.72 26.03 -3.89
N LYS A 40 -58.32 26.67 -4.88
CA LYS A 40 -58.50 28.13 -5.03
C LYS A 40 -59.46 28.74 -4.01
N LYS A 41 -59.20 30.00 -3.59
CA LYS A 41 -60.28 31.00 -3.41
C LYS A 41 -59.81 32.46 -3.53
N LYS A 42 -60.44 33.17 -4.48
CA LYS A 42 -60.27 34.59 -4.87
C LYS A 42 -60.95 35.57 -3.90
N LYS A 43 -60.44 36.81 -3.83
CA LYS A 43 -61.16 38.13 -3.82
C LYS A 43 -60.11 39.27 -3.85
N ASN A 44 -59.91 39.94 -4.99
CA ASN A 44 -60.43 41.27 -5.43
C ASN A 44 -59.58 42.48 -4.97
N LEU A 45 -58.92 43.19 -5.90
CA LEU A 45 -59.07 44.65 -6.25
C LEU A 45 -57.98 45.10 -7.29
N PRO A 46 -58.00 46.32 -7.88
CA PRO A 46 -58.29 46.54 -9.30
C PRO A 46 -57.11 47.04 -10.17
N ASN A 47 -57.43 47.26 -11.44
CA ASN A 47 -56.63 47.66 -12.61
C ASN A 47 -55.73 48.91 -12.49
N ASN A 48 -54.68 48.86 -13.34
CA ASN A 48 -54.00 49.93 -14.08
C ASN A 48 -53.32 51.08 -13.33
N SER A 49 -51.98 51.16 -13.44
CA SER A 49 -51.28 52.22 -14.22
C SER A 49 -49.76 52.21 -13.99
N SER A 50 -49.01 52.34 -15.10
CA SER A 50 -47.68 52.96 -15.28
C SER A 50 -46.57 52.78 -14.23
N PHE A 51 -45.53 52.08 -14.67
CA PHE A 51 -44.11 52.49 -14.66
C PHE A 51 -43.67 53.55 -13.62
N SER A 52 -42.91 53.12 -12.61
CA SER A 52 -41.68 53.80 -12.19
C SER A 52 -40.88 52.92 -11.22
N SER A 53 -39.56 53.04 -11.35
CA SER A 53 -38.49 52.39 -10.60
C SER A 53 -38.63 52.46 -9.08
N VAL A 54 -38.59 51.30 -8.41
CA VAL A 54 -38.29 51.21 -6.97
C VAL A 54 -37.39 50.00 -6.76
N SER A 55 -36.10 50.27 -6.61
CA SER A 55 -35.15 49.43 -5.88
C SER A 55 -35.63 49.20 -4.45
N ASP A 56 -35.13 48.13 -3.82
CA ASP A 56 -35.34 47.71 -2.42
C ASP A 56 -36.49 46.68 -2.29
N SER A 57 -36.32 45.47 -1.74
CA SER A 57 -35.30 44.94 -0.85
C SER A 57 -35.46 43.41 -0.78
N PHE A 58 -34.42 42.65 -1.15
CA PHE A 58 -34.33 41.22 -0.84
C PHE A 58 -33.76 41.05 0.59
N PRO A 59 -34.25 40.08 1.38
CA PRO A 59 -33.71 39.83 2.72
C PRO A 59 -32.27 39.31 2.59
N LYS A 60 -31.30 40.07 3.11
CA LYS A 60 -29.89 39.69 3.21
C LYS A 60 -29.73 38.55 4.22
N SER A 61 -29.74 37.31 3.74
CA SER A 61 -29.23 36.17 4.51
C SER A 61 -28.01 35.58 3.81
N SER A 62 -27.00 35.24 4.63
CA SER A 62 -25.88 34.31 4.34
C SER A 62 -24.55 34.79 3.69
N SER A 63 -24.11 36.03 3.89
CA SER A 63 -22.68 36.36 3.66
C SER A 63 -21.73 35.78 4.73
N PHE A 64 -22.27 35.16 5.78
CA PHE A 64 -21.48 34.57 6.87
C PHE A 64 -20.77 33.23 6.53
N SER A 65 -20.99 32.67 5.33
CA SER A 65 -20.68 31.25 5.11
C SER A 65 -19.43 30.98 4.27
N VAL A 66 -19.04 31.83 3.32
CA VAL A 66 -17.94 31.49 2.39
C VAL A 66 -16.62 32.12 2.80
N GLU A 67 -16.58 33.41 3.13
CA GLU A 67 -15.35 34.08 3.56
C GLU A 67 -14.79 33.51 4.86
N ASN A 68 -15.66 33.19 5.83
CA ASN A 68 -15.26 32.54 7.07
C ASN A 68 -14.70 31.12 6.84
N LEU A 69 -15.22 30.38 5.86
CA LEU A 69 -14.70 29.04 5.52
C LEU A 69 -13.35 29.15 4.81
N LEU A 70 -13.16 30.13 3.92
CA LEU A 70 -11.88 30.40 3.27
C LEU A 70 -10.82 30.92 4.25
N GLN A 71 -11.23 31.73 5.23
CA GLN A 71 -10.34 32.21 6.28
C GLN A 71 -9.98 31.10 7.27
N ARG A 72 -10.91 30.19 7.57
CA ARG A 72 -10.63 29.01 8.40
C ARG A 72 -9.76 27.98 7.67
N SER A 73 -9.97 27.75 6.38
CA SER A 73 -9.15 26.82 5.59
C SER A 73 -7.72 27.34 5.41
N SER A 74 -7.55 28.64 5.15
CA SER A 74 -6.23 29.28 5.09
C SER A 74 -5.52 29.30 6.45
N HIS A 75 -6.23 29.53 7.56
CA HIS A 75 -5.66 29.43 8.89
C HIS A 75 -5.28 27.98 9.26
N LEU A 76 -6.10 26.99 8.91
CA LEU A 76 -5.80 25.57 9.12
C LEU A 76 -4.60 25.12 8.27
N PHE A 77 -4.52 25.57 7.02
CA PHE A 77 -3.38 25.31 6.15
C PHE A 77 -2.11 25.98 6.70
N SER A 78 -2.19 27.24 7.10
CA SER A 78 -1.07 27.97 7.72
C SER A 78 -0.61 27.29 9.02
N SER A 79 -1.55 26.85 9.86
CA SER A 79 -1.27 26.12 11.10
C SER A 79 -0.64 24.74 10.83
N SER A 80 -1.12 24.02 9.82
CA SER A 80 -0.57 22.73 9.37
C SER A 80 0.86 22.89 8.82
N VAL A 81 1.08 23.90 7.97
CA VAL A 81 2.40 24.23 7.41
C VAL A 81 3.35 24.71 8.50
N TYR A 82 2.88 25.51 9.46
CA TYR A 82 3.68 25.96 10.60
C TYR A 82 4.07 24.81 11.51
N ASN A 83 3.13 23.93 11.87
CA ASN A 83 3.42 22.74 12.66
C ASN A 83 4.35 21.76 11.94
N SER A 84 4.21 21.61 10.62
CA SER A 84 5.13 20.83 9.78
C SER A 84 6.54 21.44 9.78
N LYS A 85 6.66 22.75 9.57
CA LYS A 85 7.96 23.46 9.61
C LYS A 85 8.60 23.39 10.99
N LYS A 86 7.84 23.54 12.08
CA LYS A 86 8.33 23.44 13.46
C LYS A 86 8.78 22.03 13.80
N PHE A 87 8.01 21.01 13.42
CA PHE A 87 8.39 19.60 13.59
C PHE A 87 9.66 19.24 12.83
N ILE A 88 9.79 19.70 11.58
CA ILE A 88 11.02 19.54 10.79
C ILE A 88 12.17 20.31 11.45
N HIS A 89 11.93 21.52 11.96
CA HIS A 89 12.95 22.34 12.62
C HIS A 89 13.53 21.66 13.87
N ASP A 90 12.66 21.12 14.72
CA ASP A 90 13.04 20.45 15.97
C ASP A 90 13.73 19.10 15.71
N ASN A 91 13.47 18.46 14.56
CA ASN A 91 14.02 17.17 14.16
C ASN A 91 14.98 17.24 12.96
N LYS A 92 15.53 18.41 12.60
CA LYS A 92 16.41 18.57 11.41
C LYS A 92 17.54 17.54 11.38
N ILE A 93 18.17 17.33 12.54
CA ILE A 93 19.27 16.39 12.68
C ILE A 93 18.82 14.94 12.42
N ASP A 94 17.66 14.56 12.94
CA ASP A 94 17.11 13.21 12.75
C ASP A 94 16.76 12.96 11.27
N VAL A 95 16.24 13.98 10.56
CA VAL A 95 15.98 13.91 9.11
C VAL A 95 17.30 13.75 8.33
N ILE A 96 18.34 14.53 8.66
CA ILE A 96 19.65 14.41 8.02
C ILE A 96 20.22 13.00 8.22
N ILE A 97 20.15 12.46 9.44
CA ILE A 97 20.63 11.09 9.74
C ILE A 97 19.89 10.05 8.89
N VAL A 98 18.55 10.13 8.82
CA VAL A 98 17.73 9.22 8.01
C VAL A 98 18.11 9.30 6.53
N VAL A 99 18.31 10.50 5.99
CA VAL A 99 18.73 10.69 4.59
C VAL A 99 20.11 10.08 4.34
N LEU A 100 21.08 10.35 5.21
CA LEU A 100 22.43 9.78 5.10
C LEU A 100 22.42 8.25 5.18
N LEU A 101 21.65 7.67 6.11
CA LEU A 101 21.46 6.22 6.22
C LEU A 101 20.82 5.63 4.96
N THR A 102 19.87 6.33 4.36
CA THR A 102 19.21 5.89 3.11
C THR A 102 20.18 5.91 1.94
N ILE A 103 21.01 6.96 1.80
CA ILE A 103 22.06 7.05 0.78
C ILE A 103 23.10 5.94 0.98
N ALA A 104 23.53 5.68 2.22
CA ALA A 104 24.45 4.59 2.54
C ALA A 104 23.82 3.22 2.23
N GLY A 105 22.53 3.04 2.49
CA GLY A 105 21.75 1.85 2.13
C GLY A 105 21.70 1.64 0.61
N LEU A 106 21.36 2.69 -0.15
CA LEU A 106 21.37 2.66 -1.62
C LEU A 106 22.72 2.21 -2.15
N PHE A 107 23.81 2.79 -1.63
CA PHE A 107 25.16 2.40 -2.03
C PHE A 107 25.45 0.93 -1.71
N THR A 108 25.28 0.50 -0.46
CA THR A 108 25.66 -0.87 -0.04
C THR A 108 24.82 -1.96 -0.74
N ARG A 109 23.51 -1.74 -0.87
CA ARG A 109 22.60 -2.75 -1.43
C ARG A 109 22.66 -2.82 -2.96
N ILE A 110 22.74 -1.69 -3.66
CA ILE A 110 22.77 -1.66 -5.13
C ILE A 110 24.18 -1.90 -5.69
N TYR A 111 25.24 -1.66 -4.93
CA TYR A 111 26.61 -1.87 -5.40
C TYR A 111 26.80 -3.29 -5.95
N LYS A 112 27.18 -3.37 -7.23
CA LYS A 112 27.43 -4.61 -7.98
C LYS A 112 26.25 -5.60 -8.02
N ILE A 113 25.00 -5.14 -7.93
CA ILE A 113 23.81 -6.01 -7.92
C ILE A 113 23.67 -6.87 -9.20
N GLY A 114 24.16 -6.38 -10.34
CA GLY A 114 24.13 -7.08 -11.63
C GLY A 114 25.30 -8.03 -11.91
N ILE A 115 26.28 -8.17 -11.00
CA ILE A 115 27.52 -8.88 -11.29
C ILE A 115 27.33 -10.38 -11.56
N SER A 116 26.37 -11.01 -10.87
CA SER A 116 25.97 -12.38 -11.15
C SER A 116 24.87 -12.36 -12.21
N ASN A 117 25.20 -12.78 -13.43
CA ASN A 117 24.27 -12.93 -14.54
C ASN A 117 23.58 -14.31 -14.57
N LYS A 118 23.62 -15.05 -13.45
CA LYS A 118 23.03 -16.38 -13.30
C LYS A 118 21.91 -16.38 -12.28
N VAL A 119 20.88 -17.18 -12.55
CA VAL A 119 19.80 -17.47 -11.61
C VAL A 119 20.40 -18.19 -10.40
N THR A 120 20.38 -17.54 -9.25
CA THR A 120 21.06 -18.02 -8.05
C THR A 120 20.05 -18.34 -6.95
N TRP A 121 20.23 -19.47 -6.24
CA TRP A 121 19.41 -19.82 -5.08
C TRP A 121 17.89 -19.85 -5.41
N ASP A 122 17.07 -19.26 -4.56
CA ASP A 122 15.62 -19.20 -4.66
C ASP A 122 15.09 -18.22 -5.70
N GLU A 123 15.96 -17.49 -6.43
CA GLU A 123 15.52 -16.73 -7.61
C GLU A 123 14.84 -17.64 -8.65
N ALA A 124 15.27 -18.90 -8.73
CA ALA A 124 14.66 -19.90 -9.60
C ALA A 124 13.20 -20.17 -9.25
N HIS A 125 12.86 -20.16 -7.96
CA HIS A 125 11.51 -20.39 -7.48
C HIS A 125 10.67 -19.12 -7.60
N PHE A 126 11.17 -18.02 -7.04
CA PHE A 126 10.38 -16.80 -6.92
C PHE A 126 10.22 -16.03 -8.23
N GLY A 127 11.23 -16.03 -9.10
CA GLY A 127 11.09 -15.46 -10.46
C GLY A 127 10.09 -16.26 -11.30
N LYS A 128 10.13 -17.59 -11.20
CA LYS A 128 9.14 -18.44 -11.87
C LYS A 128 7.71 -18.18 -11.38
N PHE A 129 7.52 -17.96 -10.09
CA PHE A 129 6.21 -17.60 -9.55
C PHE A 129 5.75 -16.20 -10.01
N GLY A 130 6.66 -15.24 -10.17
CA GLY A 130 6.38 -13.95 -10.78
C GLY A 130 5.84 -14.12 -12.21
N ALA A 131 6.51 -14.94 -13.01
CA ALA A 131 6.09 -15.24 -14.38
C ALA A 131 4.69 -15.88 -14.45
N TYR A 132 4.33 -16.74 -13.48
CA TYR A 132 2.97 -17.30 -13.41
C TYR A 132 1.89 -16.25 -13.17
N TYR A 133 2.17 -15.20 -12.40
CA TYR A 133 1.22 -14.08 -12.25
C TYR A 133 1.06 -13.29 -13.54
N ILE A 134 2.15 -13.06 -14.29
CA ILE A 134 2.11 -12.37 -15.59
C ILE A 134 1.28 -13.19 -16.59
N ASN A 135 1.53 -14.49 -16.66
CA ASN A 135 0.84 -15.41 -17.57
C ASN A 135 -0.58 -15.76 -17.13
N ARG A 136 -1.02 -15.29 -15.94
CA ARG A 136 -2.33 -15.60 -15.34
C ARG A 136 -2.57 -17.11 -15.18
N THR A 137 -1.51 -17.86 -14.92
CA THR A 137 -1.57 -19.32 -14.71
C THR A 137 -1.65 -19.63 -13.23
N PHE A 138 -2.61 -20.47 -12.85
CA PHE A 138 -2.70 -20.93 -11.47
C PHE A 138 -1.52 -21.83 -11.09
N TYR A 139 -0.99 -21.63 -9.89
CA TYR A 139 0.02 -22.49 -9.29
C TYR A 139 -0.24 -22.61 -7.78
N HIS A 140 0.31 -23.64 -7.17
CA HIS A 140 0.23 -23.86 -5.73
C HIS A 140 1.60 -23.69 -5.10
N ASP A 141 1.67 -22.96 -3.98
CA ASP A 141 2.89 -22.80 -3.20
C ASP A 141 2.57 -22.59 -1.72
N VAL A 142 3.54 -22.87 -0.85
CA VAL A 142 3.42 -22.80 0.61
C VAL A 142 3.34 -21.37 1.15
N HIS A 143 3.91 -20.39 0.45
CA HIS A 143 3.99 -19.01 0.94
C HIS A 143 2.72 -18.20 0.57
N PRO A 144 2.31 -17.24 1.41
CA PRO A 144 1.28 -16.27 1.05
C PRO A 144 1.62 -15.51 -0.24
N PRO A 145 0.60 -15.04 -0.99
CA PRO A 145 0.79 -14.52 -2.35
C PRO A 145 1.43 -13.13 -2.41
N LEU A 146 1.31 -12.31 -1.36
CA LEU A 146 1.63 -10.87 -1.41
C LEU A 146 3.07 -10.60 -1.90
N ALA A 147 4.07 -11.26 -1.32
CA ALA A 147 5.46 -11.01 -1.70
C ALA A 147 5.74 -11.45 -3.14
N LYS A 148 5.11 -12.53 -3.62
CA LYS A 148 5.27 -12.99 -5.00
C LYS A 148 4.56 -12.08 -6.00
N MET A 149 3.44 -11.47 -5.62
CA MET A 149 2.81 -10.42 -6.42
C MET A 149 3.70 -9.19 -6.55
N LEU A 150 4.51 -8.86 -5.53
CA LEU A 150 5.52 -7.80 -5.63
C LEU A 150 6.67 -8.18 -6.56
N VAL A 151 7.08 -9.46 -6.58
CA VAL A 151 8.04 -9.98 -7.57
C VAL A 151 7.46 -9.88 -8.99
N ALA A 152 6.20 -10.29 -9.18
CA ALA A 152 5.51 -10.14 -10.46
C ALA A 152 5.40 -8.67 -10.90
N LEU A 153 5.10 -7.76 -9.97
CA LEU A 153 5.12 -6.32 -10.24
C LEU A 153 6.52 -5.88 -10.70
N ALA A 154 7.57 -6.40 -10.07
CA ALA A 154 8.92 -6.07 -10.44
C ALA A 154 9.31 -6.56 -11.83
N GLU A 155 8.84 -7.75 -12.20
CA GLU A 155 8.99 -8.31 -13.54
C GLU A 155 8.25 -7.49 -14.60
N VAL A 156 7.01 -7.06 -14.31
CA VAL A 156 6.23 -6.20 -15.21
C VAL A 156 6.93 -4.85 -15.43
N ILE A 157 7.42 -4.21 -14.36
CA ILE A 157 8.18 -2.95 -14.46
C ILE A 157 9.51 -3.15 -15.22
N ALA A 158 10.12 -4.33 -15.09
CA ALA A 158 11.31 -4.70 -15.85
C ALA A 158 11.03 -5.02 -17.34
N GLY A 159 9.77 -5.03 -17.77
CA GLY A 159 9.36 -5.36 -19.13
C GLY A 159 9.39 -6.85 -19.44
N HIS A 160 9.36 -7.71 -18.42
CA HIS A 160 9.31 -9.16 -18.60
C HIS A 160 7.91 -9.62 -19.01
N ASN A 161 7.85 -10.56 -19.94
CA ASN A 161 6.63 -11.11 -20.53
C ASN A 161 6.21 -12.47 -19.94
N GLY A 162 6.93 -12.96 -18.92
CA GLY A 162 6.62 -14.24 -18.26
C GLY A 162 7.04 -15.49 -19.05
N THR A 163 7.81 -15.36 -20.14
CA THR A 163 8.22 -16.53 -20.95
C THR A 163 9.45 -17.25 -20.41
N PHE A 164 10.17 -16.67 -19.45
CA PHE A 164 11.37 -17.25 -18.89
C PHE A 164 11.06 -18.02 -17.61
N ASP A 165 11.42 -19.31 -17.56
CA ASP A 165 11.10 -20.22 -16.45
C ASP A 165 12.11 -20.19 -15.29
N PHE A 166 13.07 -19.26 -15.30
CA PHE A 166 14.12 -19.10 -14.27
C PHE A 166 14.81 -20.42 -13.85
N PRO A 167 15.40 -21.21 -14.78
CA PRO A 167 16.10 -22.43 -14.42
C PRO A 167 17.34 -22.14 -13.53
N SER A 168 17.50 -22.92 -12.46
CA SER A 168 18.60 -22.75 -11.51
C SER A 168 19.99 -22.87 -12.16
N GLY A 169 20.89 -21.94 -11.83
CA GLY A 169 22.27 -21.93 -12.30
C GLY A 169 22.47 -21.52 -13.77
N LYS A 170 21.40 -21.24 -14.52
CA LYS A 170 21.49 -20.78 -15.91
C LYS A 170 21.66 -19.26 -15.98
N GLU A 171 22.24 -18.82 -17.09
CA GLU A 171 22.40 -17.40 -17.38
C GLU A 171 21.08 -16.76 -17.81
N TYR A 172 20.86 -15.51 -17.41
CA TYR A 172 19.71 -14.74 -17.85
C TYR A 172 19.82 -14.42 -19.35
N PRO A 173 18.75 -14.62 -20.13
CA PRO A 173 18.75 -14.22 -21.53
C PRO A 173 18.72 -12.69 -21.65
N SER A 174 19.21 -12.17 -22.78
CA SER A 174 19.40 -10.73 -23.00
C SER A 174 18.13 -9.89 -22.89
N TYR A 175 16.95 -10.48 -23.12
CA TYR A 175 15.66 -9.80 -23.02
C TYR A 175 15.13 -9.68 -21.58
N VAL A 176 15.72 -10.39 -20.61
CA VAL A 176 15.29 -10.37 -19.20
C VAL A 176 16.14 -9.39 -18.42
N ASN A 177 15.55 -8.26 -18.03
CA ASN A 177 16.21 -7.26 -17.20
C ASN A 177 16.16 -7.63 -15.70
N TYR A 178 16.91 -8.67 -15.32
CA TYR A 178 16.99 -9.15 -13.94
C TYR A 178 17.58 -8.11 -12.97
N VAL A 179 18.40 -7.18 -13.47
CA VAL A 179 18.99 -6.10 -12.67
C VAL A 179 17.90 -5.17 -12.16
N SER A 180 16.94 -4.79 -13.03
CA SER A 180 15.79 -3.99 -12.61
C SER A 180 14.95 -4.71 -11.56
N MET A 181 14.70 -6.01 -11.73
CA MET A 181 13.97 -6.82 -10.75
C MET A 181 14.68 -6.82 -9.40
N ARG A 182 15.99 -7.12 -9.38
CA ARG A 182 16.82 -7.11 -8.16
C ARG A 182 16.83 -5.75 -7.48
N ILE A 183 16.94 -4.65 -8.23
CA ILE A 183 16.91 -3.29 -7.65
C ILE A 183 15.58 -3.06 -6.93
N GLN A 184 14.46 -3.41 -7.56
CA GLN A 184 13.13 -3.20 -6.97
C GLN A 184 12.94 -3.98 -5.68
N LEU A 185 13.43 -5.22 -5.60
CA LEU A 185 13.41 -6.00 -4.36
C LEU A 185 14.42 -5.46 -3.33
N ALA A 186 15.59 -4.98 -3.76
CA ALA A 186 16.58 -4.35 -2.91
C ALA A 186 16.07 -3.05 -2.25
N LEU A 187 15.10 -2.34 -2.87
CA LEU A 187 14.48 -1.15 -2.28
C LEU A 187 13.87 -1.44 -0.91
N TYR A 188 13.24 -2.59 -0.71
CA TYR A 188 12.70 -2.98 0.59
C TYR A 188 13.81 -3.14 1.65
N GLY A 189 14.94 -3.73 1.26
CA GLY A 189 16.12 -3.84 2.12
C GLY A 189 16.80 -2.49 2.40
N ILE A 190 16.72 -1.54 1.48
CA ILE A 190 17.21 -0.16 1.66
C ILE A 190 16.32 0.59 2.64
N LEU A 191 14.99 0.50 2.47
CA LEU A 191 14.02 1.16 3.34
C LEU A 191 14.01 0.58 4.77
N LEU A 192 14.43 -0.67 4.95
CA LEU A 192 14.57 -1.30 6.27
C LEU A 192 15.55 -0.53 7.19
N ILE A 193 16.62 0.04 6.63
CA ILE A 193 17.67 0.76 7.38
C ILE A 193 17.13 2.03 8.07
N PRO A 194 16.54 3.02 7.36
CA PRO A 194 15.96 4.19 8.00
C PRO A 194 14.74 3.83 8.86
N LEU A 195 14.00 2.77 8.51
CA LEU A 195 12.86 2.29 9.28
C LEU A 195 13.28 1.84 10.69
N ALA A 196 14.43 1.20 10.83
CA ALA A 196 14.99 0.85 12.13
C ALA A 196 15.30 2.09 12.99
N TYR A 197 15.90 3.12 12.39
CA TYR A 197 16.16 4.40 13.08
C TYR A 197 14.86 5.00 13.62
N VAL A 198 13.84 5.12 12.77
CA VAL A 198 12.53 5.68 13.12
C VAL A 198 11.83 4.85 14.19
N THR A 199 11.99 3.53 14.16
CA THR A 199 11.44 2.62 15.17
C THR A 199 12.06 2.89 16.54
N CYS A 200 13.39 2.92 16.65
CA CYS A 200 14.09 3.24 17.90
C CYS A 200 13.74 4.65 18.42
N LYS A 201 13.61 5.63 17.53
CA LYS A 201 13.15 6.98 17.89
C LYS A 201 11.74 7.00 18.45
N SER A 202 10.84 6.16 17.92
CA SER A 202 9.47 6.02 18.41
C SER A 202 9.41 5.36 19.79
N LEU A 203 10.45 4.61 20.18
CA LEU A 203 10.62 4.03 21.51
C LEU A 203 11.34 4.98 22.49
N HIS A 204 11.47 6.27 22.16
CA HIS A 204 12.16 7.29 22.97
C HIS A 204 13.64 7.00 23.24
N MET A 205 14.31 6.23 22.38
CA MET A 205 15.75 6.00 22.51
C MET A 205 16.56 7.24 22.12
N SER A 206 17.79 7.33 22.65
CA SER A 206 18.71 8.40 22.30
C SER A 206 19.05 8.38 20.78
N ARG A 207 19.47 9.52 20.23
CA ARG A 207 19.86 9.61 18.80
C ARG A 207 21.03 8.68 18.49
N ASN A 208 22.01 8.62 19.39
CA ASN A 208 23.19 7.76 19.23
C ASN A 208 22.79 6.28 19.18
N THR A 209 21.90 5.85 20.10
CA THR A 209 21.41 4.47 20.12
C THR A 209 20.58 4.13 18.89
N SER A 210 19.72 5.06 18.45
CA SER A 210 18.90 4.86 17.24
C SER A 210 19.76 4.78 15.99
N THR A 211 20.82 5.58 15.92
CA THR A 211 21.81 5.54 14.83
C THR A 211 22.55 4.20 14.85
N LEU A 212 23.01 3.75 16.01
CA LEU A 212 23.69 2.46 16.17
C LEU A 212 22.82 1.28 15.72
N ALA A 213 21.53 1.29 16.06
CA ALA A 213 20.60 0.25 15.61
C ALA A 213 20.47 0.20 14.08
N ALA A 214 20.38 1.36 13.42
CA ALA A 214 20.35 1.42 11.96
C ALA A 214 21.70 1.00 11.34
N LEU A 215 22.83 1.33 11.97
CA LEU A 215 24.15 0.91 11.51
C LEU A 215 24.34 -0.62 11.60
N PHE A 216 23.78 -1.29 12.61
CA PHE A 216 23.80 -2.75 12.66
C PHE A 216 23.10 -3.38 11.46
N ILE A 217 21.92 -2.87 11.08
CA ILE A 217 21.21 -3.37 9.89
C ILE A 217 21.96 -3.01 8.60
N LEU A 218 22.52 -1.80 8.51
CA LEU A 218 23.30 -1.34 7.35
C LEU A 218 24.50 -2.25 7.08
N PHE A 219 25.29 -2.55 8.12
CA PHE A 219 26.53 -3.33 8.03
C PHE A 219 26.34 -4.83 8.22
N ASP A 220 25.11 -5.31 8.38
CA ASP A 220 24.81 -6.74 8.37
C ASP A 220 25.01 -7.31 6.97
N ASN A 221 25.97 -8.25 6.86
CA ASN A 221 26.29 -8.92 5.61
C ASN A 221 25.18 -9.88 5.14
N ALA A 222 24.48 -10.55 6.05
CA ALA A 222 23.40 -11.47 5.68
C ALA A 222 22.25 -10.69 5.05
N LEU A 223 21.82 -9.59 5.68
CA LEU A 223 20.81 -8.70 5.11
C LEU A 223 21.27 -8.08 3.78
N CYS A 224 22.57 -7.76 3.67
CA CYS A 224 23.15 -7.27 2.42
C CYS A 224 23.00 -8.27 1.28
N VAL A 225 23.43 -9.52 1.51
CA VAL A 225 23.41 -10.57 0.49
C VAL A 225 21.98 -10.93 0.09
N MET A 226 21.09 -11.15 1.07
CA MET A 226 19.68 -11.46 0.79
C MET A 226 18.99 -10.36 -0.01
N SER A 227 19.40 -9.10 0.15
CA SER A 227 18.80 -7.97 -0.57
C SER A 227 19.19 -7.85 -2.04
N LYS A 228 20.25 -8.54 -2.47
CA LYS A 228 20.79 -8.43 -3.83
C LYS A 228 20.10 -9.35 -4.84
N PHE A 229 19.28 -10.28 -4.37
CA PHE A 229 18.66 -11.32 -5.20
C PHE A 229 17.13 -11.19 -5.16
N ILE A 230 16.45 -11.82 -6.11
CA ILE A 230 14.98 -11.86 -6.21
C ILE A 230 14.43 -12.84 -5.16
N LEU A 231 14.38 -12.43 -3.89
CA LEU A 231 13.82 -13.18 -2.76
C LEU A 231 12.62 -12.48 -2.12
N LEU A 232 11.76 -13.27 -1.48
CA LEU A 232 10.61 -12.78 -0.73
C LEU A 232 10.97 -12.21 0.66
N ASP A 233 12.21 -12.47 1.12
CA ASP A 233 12.65 -12.10 2.46
C ASP A 233 12.74 -10.59 2.65
N GLN A 234 13.09 -9.82 1.61
CA GLN A 234 13.22 -8.36 1.74
C GLN A 234 11.86 -7.68 1.98
N PRO A 235 10.82 -7.95 1.16
CA PRO A 235 9.46 -7.49 1.49
C PRO A 235 9.00 -7.98 2.87
N LEU A 236 9.25 -9.24 3.23
CA LEU A 236 8.84 -9.79 4.52
C LEU A 236 9.46 -9.00 5.68
N LEU A 237 10.79 -8.86 5.71
CA LEU A 237 11.51 -8.13 6.76
C LEU A 237 11.08 -6.66 6.82
N PHE A 238 10.87 -6.03 5.67
CA PHE A 238 10.37 -4.65 5.60
C PHE A 238 8.98 -4.52 6.23
N PHE A 239 8.01 -5.37 5.87
CA PHE A 239 6.67 -5.31 6.43
C PHE A 239 6.61 -5.71 7.90
N THR A 240 7.46 -6.64 8.35
CA THR A 240 7.61 -6.97 9.77
C THR A 240 8.14 -5.76 10.56
N ALA A 241 9.22 -5.14 10.10
CA ALA A 241 9.77 -3.94 10.75
C ALA A 241 8.77 -2.77 10.71
N LEU A 242 8.03 -2.62 9.62
CA LEU A 242 7.01 -1.58 9.48
C LEU A 242 5.88 -1.79 10.50
N SER A 243 5.46 -3.04 10.70
CA SER A 243 4.45 -3.39 11.70
C SER A 243 4.92 -3.04 13.12
N ILE A 244 6.18 -3.33 13.45
CA ILE A 244 6.79 -2.95 14.74
C ILE A 244 6.86 -1.43 14.89
N MET A 245 7.27 -0.70 13.84
CA MET A 245 7.31 0.76 13.85
C MET A 245 5.90 1.35 14.09
N CYS A 246 4.89 0.86 13.37
CA CYS A 246 3.50 1.29 13.54
C CYS A 246 3.00 1.01 14.97
N PHE A 247 3.34 -0.15 15.53
CA PHE A 247 3.01 -0.48 16.91
C PHE A 247 3.69 0.46 17.92
N ALA A 248 4.98 0.73 17.74
CA ALA A 248 5.72 1.67 18.58
C ALA A 248 5.12 3.09 18.53
N LYS A 249 4.78 3.57 17.31
CA LYS A 249 4.10 4.85 17.10
C LYS A 249 2.73 4.88 17.76
N PHE A 250 1.93 3.83 17.61
CA PHE A 250 0.63 3.73 18.27
C PHE A 250 0.78 3.82 19.80
N GLY A 251 1.76 3.13 20.38
CA GLY A 251 2.08 3.22 21.80
C GLY A 251 2.50 4.62 22.25
N GLN A 252 3.19 5.36 21.40
CA GLN A 252 3.58 6.75 21.64
C GLN A 252 2.36 7.69 21.69
N TYR A 253 1.39 7.53 20.77
CA TYR A 253 0.20 8.39 20.71
C TYR A 253 -0.84 8.08 21.80
N ARG A 254 -0.83 6.88 22.37
CA ARG A 254 -1.76 6.49 23.44
C ARG A 254 -1.35 7.05 24.81
N ARG A 255 -0.07 7.39 24.99
CA ARG A 255 0.45 7.98 26.23
C ARG A 255 0.28 9.50 26.19
#